data_AF-A0A661AUV5-F1
#
_entry.id   AF-A0A661AUV5-F1
#
_cell.length_a   1.000
_cell.length_b   1.000
_cell.length_c   1.000
_cell.angle_alpha   90.00
_cell.angle_beta   90.00
_cell.angle_gamma   90.00
#
_symmetry.space_group_name_H-M   'P 1'
#
loop_
_entity.id
_entity.type
_entity.pdbx_description
1 polymer ?
#
loop_
_entity_poly.entity_id
_entity_poly.type
_entity_poly.pdbx_seq_one_letter_code
_entity_poly.pdbx_strand_id
1 'polypeptide(L)'
;EYSDYVAYIALVSGKKEEILKKAGRLTPSPMLLYVRGLVAFEKGNKDEAVKNFTECLKKNPSLSFLVMDKLEEASFEAGKYGEVEKLYEELLEKEPQNPEIITGFANVLAKKGKMREAVDVLEKHAEGVSSLPLLSRRLLISLETDKERALELAGELAKKVMESKKYRCKVCGNEEKEYPLRCSRCGSLLSYIRVWE
;
A
#
# COMPACT_ATOMS: atom_id res chain seq x y z
N GLU A 1 15.65 -5.62 -17.16
CA GLU A 1 15.71 -4.78 -18.39
C GLU A 1 14.76 -5.26 -19.49
N TYR A 2 15.06 -6.32 -20.25
CA TYR A 2 14.17 -6.75 -21.35
C TYR A 2 12.78 -7.24 -20.88
N SER A 3 12.72 -7.98 -19.77
CA SER A 3 11.46 -8.42 -19.17
C SER A 3 10.61 -7.26 -18.61
N ASP A 4 11.25 -6.23 -18.06
CA ASP A 4 10.56 -5.01 -17.59
C ASP A 4 10.00 -4.20 -18.76
N TYR A 5 10.75 -4.10 -19.87
CA TYR A 5 10.29 -3.44 -21.08
C TYR A 5 9.08 -4.16 -21.71
N VAL A 6 9.11 -5.50 -21.72
CA VAL A 6 7.96 -6.31 -22.14
C VAL A 6 6.75 -6.06 -21.24
N ALA A 7 6.94 -6.02 -19.91
CA ALA A 7 5.86 -5.72 -18.97
C ALA A 7 5.27 -4.32 -19.21
N TYR A 8 6.13 -3.32 -19.43
CA TYR A 8 5.71 -1.95 -19.75
C TYR A 8 4.87 -1.90 -21.04
N ILE A 9 5.36 -2.48 -22.14
CA ILE A 9 4.60 -2.52 -23.41
C ILE A 9 3.26 -3.24 -23.22
N ALA A 10 3.24 -4.34 -22.49
CA ALA A 10 2.01 -5.09 -22.22
C ALA A 10 0.96 -4.23 -21.49
N LEU A 11 1.38 -3.42 -20.50
CA LEU A 11 0.51 -2.54 -19.75
C LEU A 11 -0.03 -1.38 -20.61
N VAL A 12 0.83 -0.72 -21.41
CA VAL A 12 0.44 0.46 -22.18
C VAL A 12 -0.33 0.12 -23.44
N SER A 13 -0.05 -1.01 -24.08
CA SER A 13 -0.69 -1.40 -25.35
C SER A 13 -2.08 -2.02 -25.19
N GLY A 14 -2.48 -2.40 -23.96
CA GLY A 14 -3.70 -3.15 -23.69
C GLY A 14 -3.70 -4.60 -24.23
N LYS A 15 -2.65 -5.02 -24.95
CA LYS A 15 -2.52 -6.36 -25.56
C LYS A 15 -1.72 -7.32 -24.69
N LYS A 16 -1.98 -7.32 -23.37
CA LYS A 16 -1.20 -8.05 -22.36
C LYS A 16 -0.98 -9.51 -22.76
N GLU A 17 -2.04 -10.21 -23.15
CA GLU A 17 -1.97 -11.64 -23.51
C GLU A 17 -1.07 -11.95 -24.71
N GLU A 18 -1.21 -11.19 -25.79
CA GLU A 18 -0.45 -11.44 -27.02
C GLU A 18 1.05 -11.25 -26.76
N ILE A 19 1.39 -10.21 -25.99
CA ILE A 19 2.76 -9.88 -25.63
C ILE A 19 3.34 -10.92 -24.67
N LEU A 20 2.57 -11.35 -23.67
CA LEU A 20 2.99 -12.40 -22.74
C LEU A 20 3.25 -13.73 -23.44
N LYS A 21 2.44 -14.11 -24.43
CA LYS A 21 2.65 -15.33 -25.24
C LYS A 21 3.99 -15.30 -25.96
N LYS A 22 4.35 -14.16 -26.58
CA LYS A 22 5.65 -13.98 -27.25
C LYS A 22 6.81 -13.97 -26.24
N ALA A 23 6.55 -13.54 -25.01
CA ALA A 23 7.52 -13.46 -23.92
C ALA A 23 7.69 -14.75 -23.09
N GLY A 24 7.07 -15.87 -23.49
CA GLY A 24 6.92 -17.07 -22.65
C GLY A 24 8.21 -17.69 -22.08
N ARG A 25 9.37 -17.46 -22.71
CA ARG A 25 10.68 -18.00 -22.27
C ARG A 25 11.53 -17.03 -21.44
N LEU A 26 11.04 -15.82 -21.18
CA LEU A 26 11.81 -14.85 -20.42
C LEU A 26 11.79 -15.18 -18.92
N THR A 27 12.95 -15.05 -18.28
CA THR A 27 13.05 -14.98 -16.82
C THR A 27 12.22 -13.79 -16.35
N PRO A 28 11.18 -14.01 -15.54
CA PRO A 28 10.23 -12.95 -15.26
C PRO A 28 10.78 -12.00 -14.20
N SER A 29 10.79 -10.71 -14.55
CA SER A 29 11.03 -9.64 -13.58
C SER A 29 9.79 -9.43 -12.70
N PRO A 30 9.90 -8.71 -11.57
CA PRO A 30 8.74 -8.40 -10.74
C PRO A 30 7.58 -7.79 -11.53
N MET A 31 7.87 -6.83 -12.42
CA MET A 31 6.84 -6.22 -13.27
C MET A 31 6.22 -7.22 -14.26
N LEU A 32 7.02 -8.13 -14.83
CA LEU A 32 6.47 -9.15 -15.73
C LEU A 32 5.58 -10.16 -14.97
N LEU A 33 5.95 -10.50 -13.73
CA LEU A 33 5.12 -11.31 -12.84
C LEU A 33 3.81 -10.61 -12.49
N TYR A 34 3.85 -9.31 -12.18
CA TYR A 34 2.63 -8.52 -11.98
C TYR A 34 1.69 -8.59 -13.19
N VAL A 35 2.21 -8.36 -14.41
CA VAL A 35 1.38 -8.43 -15.63
C VAL A 35 0.83 -9.83 -15.87
N ARG A 36 1.61 -10.88 -15.63
CA ARG A 36 1.11 -12.28 -15.70
C ARG A 36 0.00 -12.52 -14.69
N GLY A 37 0.17 -12.03 -13.46
CA GLY A 37 -0.84 -12.12 -12.41
C GLY A 37 -2.14 -11.40 -12.78
N LEU A 38 -2.06 -10.19 -13.35
CA LEU A 38 -3.23 -9.46 -13.85
C LEU A 38 -3.98 -10.25 -14.93
N VAL A 39 -3.27 -10.79 -15.92
CA VAL A 39 -3.90 -11.58 -17.00
C VAL A 39 -4.55 -12.85 -16.44
N ALA A 40 -3.89 -13.54 -15.53
CA ALA A 40 -4.47 -14.71 -14.86
C ALA A 40 -5.72 -14.34 -14.06
N PHE A 41 -5.68 -13.20 -13.36
CA PHE A 41 -6.80 -12.69 -12.57
C PHE A 41 -8.00 -12.34 -13.46
N GLU A 42 -7.77 -11.63 -14.57
CA GLU A 42 -8.79 -11.28 -15.58
C GLU A 42 -9.43 -12.52 -16.21
N LYS A 43 -8.67 -13.61 -16.36
CA LYS A 43 -9.16 -14.91 -16.89
C LYS A 43 -9.90 -15.75 -15.85
N GLY A 44 -9.97 -15.30 -14.60
CA GLY A 44 -10.53 -16.08 -13.51
C GLY A 44 -9.64 -17.20 -13.00
N ASN A 45 -8.39 -17.32 -13.47
CA ASN A 45 -7.43 -18.29 -12.95
C ASN A 45 -6.78 -17.75 -11.66
N LYS A 46 -7.54 -17.82 -10.56
CA LYS A 46 -7.16 -17.22 -9.28
C LYS A 46 -5.90 -17.83 -8.69
N ASP A 47 -5.71 -19.14 -8.82
CA ASP A 47 -4.50 -19.82 -8.35
C ASP A 47 -3.23 -19.30 -9.03
N GLU A 48 -3.27 -19.14 -10.36
CA GLU A 48 -2.14 -18.63 -11.11
C GLU A 48 -1.91 -17.13 -10.83
N ALA A 49 -2.98 -16.36 -10.61
CA ALA A 49 -2.87 -14.96 -10.20
C ALA A 49 -2.15 -14.83 -8.86
N VAL A 50 -2.60 -15.57 -7.85
CA VAL A 50 -1.98 -15.61 -6.51
C VAL A 50 -0.50 -15.98 -6.60
N LYS A 51 -0.16 -17.02 -7.37
CA LYS A 51 1.23 -17.44 -7.57
C LYS A 51 2.11 -16.33 -8.15
N ASN A 52 1.68 -15.71 -9.25
CA ASN A 52 2.46 -14.66 -9.92
C ASN A 52 2.60 -13.40 -9.05
N PHE A 53 1.54 -12.99 -8.37
CA PHE A 53 1.57 -11.84 -7.45
C PHE A 53 2.46 -12.10 -6.23
N THR A 54 2.38 -13.29 -5.65
CA THR A 54 3.25 -13.72 -4.54
C THR A 54 4.73 -13.67 -4.96
N GLU A 55 5.06 -14.24 -6.12
CA GLU A 55 6.44 -14.22 -6.62
C GLU A 55 6.92 -12.80 -6.93
N CYS A 56 6.03 -11.93 -7.45
CA CYS A 56 6.31 -10.51 -7.67
C CYS A 56 6.78 -9.84 -6.37
N LEU A 57 6.00 -9.97 -5.29
CA LEU A 57 6.31 -9.35 -4.00
C LEU A 57 7.51 -9.99 -3.32
N LYS A 58 7.72 -11.31 -3.46
CA LYS A 58 8.92 -11.97 -2.92
C LYS A 58 10.21 -11.44 -3.56
N LYS A 59 10.17 -11.08 -4.85
CA LYS A 59 11.30 -10.48 -5.58
C LYS A 59 11.45 -8.99 -5.32
N ASN A 60 10.36 -8.25 -5.21
CA ASN A 60 10.39 -6.82 -4.89
C ASN A 60 9.21 -6.40 -3.99
N PRO A 61 9.41 -6.40 -2.66
CA PRO A 61 8.39 -5.98 -1.70
C PRO A 61 7.95 -4.51 -1.87
N SER A 62 8.79 -3.64 -2.47
CA SER A 62 8.44 -2.24 -2.72
C SER A 62 7.27 -2.05 -3.70
N LEU A 63 6.88 -3.11 -4.43
CA LEU A 63 5.71 -3.11 -5.33
C LEU A 63 4.41 -3.47 -4.61
N SER A 64 4.42 -3.60 -3.29
CA SER A 64 3.26 -3.91 -2.45
C SER A 64 2.02 -3.09 -2.79
N PHE A 65 2.16 -1.77 -2.93
CA PHE A 65 1.08 -0.85 -3.29
C PHE A 65 0.38 -1.19 -4.62
N LEU A 66 1.06 -1.86 -5.55
CA LEU A 66 0.55 -2.19 -6.88
C LEU A 66 -0.15 -3.55 -6.92
N VAL A 67 0.25 -4.48 -6.05
CA VAL A 67 -0.08 -5.91 -6.18
C VAL A 67 -1.04 -6.39 -5.09
N MET A 68 -0.97 -5.84 -3.88
CA MET A 68 -1.60 -6.42 -2.69
C MET A 68 -3.12 -6.52 -2.79
N ASP A 69 -3.82 -5.48 -3.23
CA ASP A 69 -5.28 -5.51 -3.35
C ASP A 69 -5.76 -6.66 -4.27
N LYS A 70 -5.08 -6.83 -5.40
CA LYS A 70 -5.39 -7.87 -6.38
C LYS A 70 -4.99 -9.26 -5.89
N LEU A 71 -3.89 -9.37 -5.14
CA LEU A 71 -3.48 -10.61 -4.48
C LEU A 71 -4.50 -11.03 -3.42
N GLU A 72 -4.92 -10.11 -2.55
CA GLU A 72 -5.93 -10.38 -1.52
C GLU A 72 -7.25 -10.81 -2.14
N GLU A 73 -7.73 -10.10 -3.17
CA GLU A 73 -8.96 -10.43 -3.91
C GLU A 73 -8.87 -11.83 -4.54
N ALA A 74 -7.79 -12.11 -5.28
CA ALA A 74 -7.56 -13.42 -5.90
C ALA A 74 -7.49 -14.54 -4.85
N SER A 75 -6.84 -14.27 -3.72
CA SER A 75 -6.68 -15.25 -2.64
C SER A 75 -7.97 -15.49 -1.87
N PHE A 76 -8.80 -14.45 -1.74
CA PHE A 76 -10.13 -14.56 -1.14
C PHE A 76 -11.00 -15.54 -1.94
N GLU A 77 -11.05 -15.33 -3.25
CA GLU A 77 -11.82 -16.17 -4.17
C GLU A 77 -11.25 -17.59 -4.30
N ALA A 78 -9.92 -17.75 -4.18
CA ALA A 78 -9.26 -19.05 -4.17
C ALA A 78 -9.29 -19.78 -2.82
N GLY A 79 -9.78 -19.15 -1.74
CA GLY A 79 -9.75 -19.71 -0.38
C GLY A 79 -8.35 -19.82 0.25
N LYS A 80 -7.36 -19.10 -0.27
CA LYS A 80 -5.92 -19.23 0.07
C LYS A 80 -5.41 -18.24 1.12
N TYR A 81 -6.25 -17.88 2.09
CA TYR A 81 -5.92 -16.89 3.12
C TYR A 81 -4.69 -17.23 3.95
N GLY A 82 -4.46 -18.53 4.22
CA GLY A 82 -3.30 -18.98 5.00
C GLY A 82 -1.96 -18.82 4.27
N GLU A 83 -1.96 -18.90 2.94
CA GLU A 83 -0.75 -18.67 2.14
C GLU A 83 -0.38 -17.18 2.12
N VAL A 84 -1.39 -16.32 2.04
CA VAL A 84 -1.22 -14.85 2.06
C VAL A 84 -0.73 -14.36 3.43
N GLU A 85 -1.26 -14.91 4.53
CA GLU A 85 -0.80 -14.59 5.89
C GLU A 85 0.71 -14.84 6.04
N LYS A 86 1.19 -16.02 5.62
CA LYS A 86 2.62 -16.36 5.63
C LYS A 86 3.44 -15.45 4.71
N LEU A 87 2.90 -15.06 3.56
CA LEU A 87 3.58 -14.12 2.69
C LEU A 87 3.79 -12.78 3.39
N TYR A 88 2.79 -12.25 4.10
CA TYR A 88 2.93 -11.01 4.84
C TYR A 88 4.00 -11.08 5.94
N GLU A 89 4.07 -12.20 6.66
CA GLU A 89 5.15 -12.44 7.64
C GLU A 89 6.52 -12.36 6.98
N GLU A 90 6.74 -13.08 5.87
CA GLU A 90 7.99 -13.03 5.10
C GLU A 90 8.30 -11.62 4.55
N LEU A 91 7.28 -10.86 4.17
CA LEU A 91 7.43 -9.50 3.65
C LEU A 91 7.80 -8.51 4.75
N LEU A 92 7.21 -8.63 5.94
CA LEU A 92 7.54 -7.80 7.11
C LEU A 92 8.93 -8.11 7.66
N GLU A 93 9.43 -9.33 7.55
CA GLU A 93 10.84 -9.63 7.87
C GLU A 93 11.81 -8.86 6.96
N LYS A 94 11.44 -8.63 5.70
CA LYS A 94 12.26 -7.90 4.71
C LYS A 94 12.11 -6.38 4.82
N GLU A 95 10.88 -5.90 4.96
CA GLU A 95 10.55 -4.47 5.04
C GLU A 95 9.67 -4.18 6.27
N PRO A 96 10.26 -4.20 7.48
CA PRO A 96 9.51 -4.11 8.75
C PRO A 96 8.82 -2.76 8.97
N GLN A 97 9.14 -1.75 8.16
CA GLN A 97 8.60 -0.38 8.28
C GLN A 97 7.74 0.02 7.08
N ASN A 98 7.42 -0.90 6.17
CA ASN A 98 6.58 -0.61 5.01
C ASN A 98 5.10 -0.55 5.43
N PRO A 99 4.46 0.65 5.44
CA PRO A 99 3.11 0.82 5.97
C PRO A 99 2.06 0.09 5.12
N GLU A 100 2.27 -0.08 3.81
CA GLU A 100 1.37 -0.85 2.96
C GLU A 100 1.36 -2.31 3.38
N ILE A 101 2.53 -2.94 3.58
CA ILE A 101 2.65 -4.34 3.99
C ILE A 101 2.03 -4.55 5.37
N ILE A 102 2.33 -3.67 6.33
CA ILE A 102 1.76 -3.74 7.69
C ILE A 102 0.23 -3.62 7.65
N THR A 103 -0.29 -2.65 6.88
CA THR A 103 -1.74 -2.43 6.74
C THR A 103 -2.43 -3.62 6.08
N GLY A 104 -1.87 -4.18 5.01
CA GLY A 104 -2.43 -5.35 4.34
C GLY A 104 -2.42 -6.60 5.22
N PHE A 105 -1.35 -6.80 6.00
CA PHE A 105 -1.31 -7.91 6.94
C PHE A 105 -2.43 -7.82 7.98
N ALA A 106 -2.58 -6.64 8.59
CA ALA A 106 -3.68 -6.37 9.52
C ALA A 106 -5.06 -6.54 8.88
N ASN A 107 -5.23 -6.15 7.61
CA ASN A 107 -6.48 -6.35 6.86
C ASN A 107 -6.83 -7.83 6.69
N VAL A 108 -5.85 -8.65 6.29
CA VAL A 108 -6.06 -10.08 6.12
C VAL A 108 -6.37 -10.75 7.46
N LEU A 109 -5.66 -10.39 8.53
CA LEU A 109 -5.97 -10.89 9.89
C LEU A 109 -7.38 -10.51 10.32
N ALA A 110 -7.79 -9.25 10.12
CA ALA A 110 -9.13 -8.78 10.43
C ALA A 110 -10.22 -9.51 9.62
N LYS A 111 -10.01 -9.71 8.30
CA LYS A 111 -10.92 -10.48 7.43
C LYS A 111 -11.05 -11.95 7.87
N LYS A 112 -10.02 -12.51 8.50
CA LYS A 112 -10.04 -13.86 9.12
C LYS A 112 -10.70 -13.89 10.51
N GLY A 113 -11.18 -12.76 11.02
CA GLY A 113 -11.75 -12.63 12.36
C GLY A 113 -10.70 -12.51 13.48
N LYS A 114 -9.41 -12.47 13.16
CA LYS A 114 -8.31 -12.33 14.11
C LYS A 114 -8.06 -10.85 14.45
N MET A 115 -9.08 -10.17 14.98
CA MET A 115 -9.04 -8.72 15.19
C MET A 115 -7.94 -8.28 16.17
N ARG A 116 -7.69 -9.07 17.23
CA ARG A 116 -6.63 -8.76 18.21
C ARG A 116 -5.23 -8.83 17.58
N GLU A 117 -4.94 -9.91 16.85
CA GLU A 117 -3.67 -10.06 16.11
C GLU A 117 -3.48 -8.93 15.09
N ALA A 118 -4.55 -8.49 14.43
CA ALA A 118 -4.49 -7.36 13.49
C ALA A 118 -4.10 -6.04 14.18
N VAL A 119 -4.64 -5.78 15.37
CA VAL A 119 -4.26 -4.61 16.18
C VAL A 119 -2.80 -4.75 16.63
N ASP A 120 -2.38 -5.90 17.16
CA ASP A 120 -1.02 -6.14 17.63
C ASP A 120 0.03 -5.89 16.52
N VAL A 121 -0.25 -6.32 15.29
CA VAL A 121 0.60 -6.06 14.12
C VAL A 121 0.73 -4.56 13.87
N LEU A 122 -0.38 -3.82 13.89
CA LEU A 122 -0.37 -2.37 13.68
C LEU A 122 0.36 -1.63 14.82
N GLU A 123 0.20 -2.06 16.07
CA GLU A 123 0.88 -1.44 17.22
C GLU A 123 2.38 -1.69 17.19
N LYS A 124 2.80 -2.94 16.97
CA LYS A 124 4.20 -3.35 16.96
C LYS A 124 5.02 -2.60 15.89
N HIS A 125 4.41 -2.29 14.75
CA HIS A 125 5.11 -1.64 13.64
C HIS A 125 4.75 -0.14 13.49
N ALA A 126 4.03 0.44 14.46
CA ALA A 126 3.73 1.87 14.50
C ALA A 126 4.86 2.71 15.12
N GLU A 127 5.80 2.10 15.85
CA GLU A 127 6.93 2.81 16.45
C GLU A 127 7.93 3.28 15.37
N GLY A 128 8.02 4.59 15.16
CA GLY A 128 8.97 5.21 14.21
C GLY A 128 8.42 5.46 12.81
N VAL A 129 7.29 4.86 12.44
CA VAL A 129 6.59 5.14 11.18
C VAL A 129 5.45 6.10 11.46
N SER A 130 5.66 7.39 11.18
CA SER A 130 4.55 8.34 11.06
C SER A 130 3.78 8.02 9.78
N SER A 131 2.84 7.10 9.86
CA SER A 131 1.82 6.99 8.83
C SER A 131 0.45 7.06 9.50
N LEU A 132 -0.18 8.22 9.32
CA LEU A 132 -1.62 8.38 9.49
C LEU A 132 -2.41 7.18 8.94
N PRO A 133 -2.01 6.51 7.84
CA PRO A 133 -2.55 5.23 7.41
C PRO A 133 -2.65 4.13 8.49
N LEU A 134 -1.55 3.84 9.22
CA LEU A 134 -1.55 2.77 10.23
C LEU A 134 -2.44 3.11 11.42
N LEU A 135 -2.37 4.36 11.91
CA LEU A 135 -3.24 4.84 12.99
C LEU A 135 -4.72 4.84 12.58
N SER A 136 -5.02 5.31 11.37
CA SER A 136 -6.38 5.28 10.82
C SER A 136 -6.88 3.85 10.71
N ARG A 137 -6.03 2.91 10.28
CA ARG A 137 -6.45 1.52 10.19
C ARG A 137 -6.68 0.89 11.55
N ARG A 138 -5.80 1.14 12.53
CA ARG A 138 -5.94 0.67 13.91
C ARG A 138 -7.23 1.19 14.53
N LEU A 139 -7.57 2.46 14.30
CA LEU A 139 -8.83 3.06 14.72
C LEU A 139 -10.03 2.31 14.14
N LEU A 140 -10.03 2.05 12.83
CA LEU A 140 -11.14 1.34 12.17
C LEU A 140 -11.37 -0.06 12.75
N ILE A 141 -10.31 -0.83 12.99
CA ILE A 141 -10.43 -2.16 13.61
C ILE A 141 -10.87 -2.06 15.09
N SER A 142 -10.39 -1.03 15.80
CA SER A 142 -10.78 -0.80 17.20
C SER A 142 -12.25 -0.42 17.34
N LEU A 143 -12.85 0.29 16.37
CA LEU A 143 -14.28 0.62 16.41
C LEU A 143 -15.19 -0.63 16.47
N GLU A 144 -14.72 -1.76 15.91
CA GLU A 144 -15.46 -3.03 15.92
C GLU A 144 -15.24 -3.85 17.19
N THR A 145 -14.17 -3.58 17.95
CA THR A 145 -13.70 -4.43 19.05
C THR A 145 -13.67 -3.75 20.41
N ASP A 146 -13.26 -2.49 20.46
CA ASP A 146 -13.08 -1.68 21.67
C ASP A 146 -13.33 -0.19 21.38
N LYS A 147 -14.52 0.28 21.77
CA LYS A 147 -14.95 1.66 21.51
C LYS A 147 -14.19 2.69 22.34
N GLU A 148 -13.72 2.34 23.53
CA GLU A 148 -12.97 3.25 24.39
C GLU A 148 -11.59 3.48 23.79
N ARG A 149 -10.91 2.40 23.40
CA ARG A 149 -9.64 2.47 22.68
C ARG A 149 -9.77 3.23 21.36
N ALA A 150 -10.85 3.00 20.61
CA ALA A 150 -11.12 3.75 19.39
C ALA A 150 -11.23 5.27 19.65
N LEU A 151 -11.83 5.69 20.76
CA LEU A 151 -11.94 7.12 21.09
C LEU A 151 -10.57 7.74 21.40
N GLU A 152 -9.70 7.03 22.13
CA GLU A 152 -8.32 7.47 22.37
C GLU A 152 -7.55 7.64 21.05
N LEU A 153 -7.64 6.65 20.17
CA LEU A 153 -6.99 6.65 18.86
C LEU A 153 -7.49 7.77 17.95
N ALA A 154 -8.79 8.08 18.00
CA ALA A 154 -9.36 9.20 17.27
C ALA A 154 -8.75 10.54 17.74
N GLY A 155 -8.53 10.69 19.05
CA GLY A 155 -7.85 11.85 19.63
C GLY A 155 -6.40 11.99 19.17
N GLU A 156 -5.62 10.89 19.20
CA GLU A 156 -4.25 10.87 18.66
C GLU A 156 -4.21 11.22 17.17
N LEU A 157 -5.11 10.63 16.37
CA LEU A 157 -5.18 10.87 14.94
C LEU A 157 -5.50 12.33 14.65
N ALA A 158 -6.50 12.89 15.33
CA ALA A 158 -6.86 14.31 15.19
C ALA A 158 -5.67 15.23 15.52
N LYS A 159 -4.93 14.93 16.60
CA LYS A 159 -3.72 15.68 16.95
C LYS A 159 -2.66 15.60 15.84
N LYS A 160 -2.35 14.40 15.35
CA LYS A 160 -1.35 14.21 14.29
C LYS A 160 -1.73 14.87 12.96
N VAL A 161 -3.00 14.79 12.54
CA VAL A 161 -3.50 15.51 11.35
C VAL A 161 -3.37 17.02 11.52
N MET A 162 -3.63 17.53 12.73
CA MET A 162 -3.47 18.96 13.01
C MET A 162 -1.98 19.38 13.01
N GLU A 163 -1.08 18.50 13.42
CA GLU A 163 0.38 18.68 13.36
C GLU A 163 0.93 18.57 11.93
N SER A 164 0.31 17.79 11.05
CA SER A 164 0.70 17.66 9.63
C SER A 164 0.27 18.85 8.76
N LYS A 165 -0.46 19.81 9.34
CA LYS A 165 -0.85 21.06 8.69
C LYS A 165 0.38 21.83 8.24
N LYS A 166 0.45 22.09 6.94
CA LYS A 166 1.42 22.98 6.30
C LYS A 166 0.72 24.07 5.51
N TYR A 167 1.51 25.02 5.03
CA TYR A 167 1.07 26.05 4.13
C TYR A 167 1.88 25.94 2.84
N ARG A 168 1.20 25.90 1.69
CA ARG A 168 1.83 25.79 0.37
C ARG A 168 1.57 27.05 -0.44
N CYS A 169 2.61 27.66 -0.99
CA CYS A 169 2.50 28.77 -1.91
C CYS A 169 1.82 28.32 -3.22
N LYS A 170 0.69 28.94 -3.59
CA LYS A 170 -0.05 28.63 -4.83
C LYS A 170 0.69 29.00 -6.12
N VAL A 171 1.77 29.78 -6.03
CA VAL A 171 2.55 30.26 -7.18
C VAL A 171 3.75 29.35 -7.47
N CYS A 172 4.55 29.02 -6.45
CA CYS A 172 5.82 28.28 -6.63
C CYS A 172 5.88 26.95 -5.88
N GLY A 173 4.83 26.57 -5.15
CA GLY A 173 4.77 25.33 -4.40
C GLY A 173 5.62 25.28 -3.13
N ASN A 174 6.25 26.39 -2.71
CA ASN A 174 7.03 26.43 -1.47
C ASN A 174 6.17 26.09 -0.24
N GLU A 175 6.68 25.27 0.67
CA GLU A 175 5.96 24.82 1.86
C GLU A 175 6.56 25.37 3.15
N GLU A 176 5.71 25.83 4.06
CA GLU A 176 6.07 26.37 5.36
C GLU A 176 5.14 25.85 6.47
N LYS A 177 5.64 25.74 7.70
CA LYS A 177 4.86 25.27 8.86
C LYS A 177 3.93 26.33 9.44
N GLU A 178 4.31 27.60 9.31
CA GLU A 178 3.51 28.75 9.71
C GLU A 178 3.02 29.50 8.47
N TYR A 179 2.06 30.42 8.61
CA TYR A 179 1.53 31.19 7.47
C TYR A 179 2.40 32.43 7.24
N PRO A 180 3.28 32.47 6.21
CA PRO A 180 4.01 33.68 5.88
C PRO A 180 3.13 34.64 5.06
N LEU A 181 3.21 35.94 5.38
CA LEU A 181 2.56 36.97 4.57
C LEU A 181 3.25 37.14 3.21
N ARG A 182 4.53 36.79 3.10
CA ARG A 182 5.35 36.86 1.88
C ARG A 182 6.07 35.54 1.67
N CYS A 183 5.95 34.98 0.47
CA CYS A 183 6.67 33.76 0.13
C CYS A 183 8.18 33.95 0.21
N SER A 184 8.85 33.14 1.04
CA SER A 184 10.30 33.13 1.18
C SER A 184 11.04 32.74 -0.11
N ARG A 185 10.39 31.99 -1.00
CA ARG A 185 10.96 31.52 -2.27
C ARG A 185 10.73 32.46 -3.45
N CYS A 186 9.48 32.88 -3.69
CA CYS A 186 9.12 33.67 -4.89
C CYS A 186 8.69 35.11 -4.59
N GLY A 187 8.64 35.51 -3.31
CA GLY A 187 8.28 36.86 -2.90
C GLY A 187 6.80 37.22 -3.02
N SER A 188 5.93 36.33 -3.52
CA SER A 188 4.49 36.60 -3.67
C SER A 188 3.80 36.79 -2.32
N LEU A 189 3.05 37.88 -2.19
CA LEU A 189 2.27 38.22 -1.00
C LEU A 189 0.98 37.40 -0.92
N LEU A 190 0.60 37.00 0.31
CA LEU A 190 -0.66 36.30 0.63
C LEU A 190 -0.96 35.12 -0.30
N SER A 191 0.10 34.42 -0.71
CA SER A 191 0.04 33.39 -1.75
C SER A 191 -0.14 31.98 -1.19
N TYR A 192 -0.11 31.80 0.13
CA TYR A 192 -0.17 30.48 0.75
C TYR A 192 -1.60 30.01 0.94
N ILE A 193 -1.82 28.73 0.67
CA ILE A 193 -3.02 27.97 1.02
C ILE A 193 -2.67 26.95 2.11
N ARG A 194 -3.63 26.59 2.93
CA ARG A 194 -3.45 25.50 3.91
C ARG A 194 -3.49 24.15 3.20
N VAL A 195 -2.56 23.27 3.53
CA VAL A 195 -2.49 21.89 3.06
C VAL A 195 -2.19 20.97 4.24
N TRP A 196 -2.39 19.67 4.06
CA TRP A 196 -2.05 18.63 5.04
C TRP A 196 -1.12 17.63 4.35
N GLU A 197 -0.10 17.18 5.07
CA GLU A 197 0.70 15.99 4.68
C GLU A 197 -0.01 14.70 5.06
#